data_AF-A0A1H4G649-F1
#
_entry.id   AF-A0A1H4G649-F1
#
_cell.length_a   1.000
_cell.length_b   1.000
_cell.length_c   1.000
_cell.angle_alpha   90.00
_cell.angle_beta   90.00
_cell.angle_gamma   90.00
#
_symmetry.space_group_name_H-M   'P 1'
#
loop_
_entity.id
_entity.type
_entity.pdbx_description
1 polymer ?
#
loop_
_entity_poly.entity_id
_entity_poly.type
_entity_poly.pdbx_seq_one_letter_code
_entity_poly.pdbx_strand_id
1 'polypeptide(L)'
;MKLGFGTPVWLTAEFWQEWLGSARRRLLPQRAKGEPEQRMVSGGELLVPALLVTGLTLAVMISAMAVIFSAYEYRRLFNQHQILVQQWDELQVEWGQYLLEQSVWSSHHRIESLAASEMDMVVPETEAIEIIRHEQK
;
A
#
# COMPACT_ATOMS: atom_id res chain seq x y z
N MET A 1 19.66 -14.74 37.09
CA MET A 1 20.09 -14.55 35.68
C MET A 1 19.77 -13.11 35.29
N LYS A 2 20.71 -12.17 35.48
CA LYS A 2 20.53 -10.73 35.20
C LYS A 2 21.13 -10.44 33.83
N LEU A 3 20.30 -10.20 32.81
CA LEU A 3 20.76 -9.62 31.55
C LEU A 3 21.12 -8.15 31.81
N GLY A 4 22.41 -7.86 31.97
CA GLY A 4 22.94 -6.50 32.09
C GLY A 4 22.90 -5.80 30.74
N PHE A 5 21.76 -5.21 30.40
CA PHE A 5 21.73 -4.18 29.35
C PHE A 5 22.28 -2.89 29.95
N GLY A 6 23.59 -2.69 29.83
CA GLY A 6 24.22 -1.40 30.06
C GLY A 6 23.60 -0.37 29.12
N THR A 7 23.48 0.88 29.58
CA THR A 7 22.98 1.97 28.74
C THR A 7 23.82 2.07 27.47
N PRO A 8 23.20 2.11 26.28
CA PRO A 8 23.95 2.21 25.03
C PRO A 8 24.85 3.45 25.05
N VAL A 9 26.10 3.31 24.63
CA VAL A 9 27.12 4.38 24.69
C VAL A 9 26.64 5.69 24.05
N TRP A 10 25.82 5.61 23.00
CA TRP A 10 25.25 6.76 22.28
C TRP A 10 24.18 7.56 23.06
N LEU A 11 23.68 7.02 24.18
CA LEU A 11 22.73 7.68 25.08
C LEU A 11 23.40 8.42 26.24
N THR A 12 24.73 8.32 26.37
CA THR A 12 25.46 9.05 27.41
C THR A 12 25.66 10.51 27.03
N ALA A 13 25.64 11.41 28.01
CA ALA A 13 25.89 12.83 27.79
C ALA A 13 27.29 13.08 27.21
N GLU A 14 28.27 12.27 27.63
CA GLU A 14 29.65 12.29 27.15
C GLU A 14 29.72 12.03 25.64
N PHE A 15 28.99 11.03 25.13
CA PHE A 15 28.97 10.73 23.70
C PHE A 15 28.40 11.89 22.87
N TRP A 16 27.31 12.52 23.31
CA TRP A 16 26.77 13.68 22.60
C TRP A 16 27.72 14.87 22.67
N GLN A 17 28.42 15.11 23.78
CA GLN A 17 29.44 16.16 23.86
C GLN A 17 30.62 15.90 22.92
N GLU A 18 31.07 14.65 22.81
CA GLU A 18 32.15 14.25 21.91
C GLU A 18 31.73 14.30 20.44
N TRP A 19 30.53 13.81 20.14
CA TRP A 19 29.96 13.79 18.80
C TRP A 19 29.63 15.21 18.33
N LEU A 20 28.99 16.05 19.14
CA LEU A 20 28.79 17.47 18.81
C LEU A 20 30.11 18.23 18.71
N GLY A 21 31.06 17.97 19.60
CA GLY A 21 32.38 18.62 19.57
C GLY A 21 33.18 18.25 18.32
N SER A 22 33.12 16.99 17.88
CA SER A 22 33.77 16.53 16.65
C SER A 22 33.00 16.97 15.40
N ALA A 23 31.66 16.93 15.40
CA ALA A 23 30.83 17.42 14.31
C ALA A 23 30.97 18.92 14.11
N ARG A 24 30.99 19.71 15.19
CA ARG A 24 31.22 21.17 15.15
C ARG A 24 32.57 21.52 14.55
N ARG A 25 33.61 20.71 14.81
CA ARG A 25 34.95 20.88 14.23
C ARG A 25 35.03 20.53 12.74
N ARG A 26 34.15 19.64 12.27
CA ARG A 26 34.07 19.24 10.85
C ARG A 26 33.19 20.17 10.02
N LEU A 27 32.14 20.73 10.61
CA LEU A 27 31.15 21.56 9.91
C LEU A 27 31.53 23.04 9.88
N LEU A 28 32.26 23.55 10.86
CA LEU A 28 32.78 24.91 10.84
C LEU A 28 34.18 24.89 10.21
N PRO A 29 34.40 25.50 9.03
CA PRO A 29 35.75 25.66 8.51
C PRO A 29 36.57 26.39 9.57
N GLN A 30 37.69 25.80 10.01
CA GLN A 30 38.64 26.47 10.89
C GLN A 30 39.13 27.71 10.15
N ARG A 31 38.49 28.85 10.41
CA ARG A 31 38.98 30.15 9.99
C ARG A 31 40.34 30.30 10.66
N ALA A 32 41.40 30.19 9.85
CA ALA A 32 42.77 30.32 10.31
C ALA A 32 42.88 31.55 11.21
N LYS A 33 43.23 31.31 12.47
CA LYS A 33 43.54 32.34 13.44
C LYS A 33 44.85 32.98 12.99
N GLY A 34 44.76 34.14 12.35
CA GLY A 34 45.90 34.97 11.99
C GLY A 34 46.16 35.01 10.50
N GLU A 35 45.61 36.03 9.85
CA GLU A 35 46.18 36.79 8.72
C GLU A 35 45.14 37.87 8.34
N PRO A 36 45.26 39.12 8.81
CA PRO A 36 44.55 40.24 8.20
C PRO A 36 45.38 40.72 7.00
N GLU A 37 45.57 39.86 6.01
CA GLU A 37 45.94 40.30 4.68
C GLU A 37 44.76 39.98 3.80
N GLN A 38 44.19 41.04 3.23
CA GLN A 38 43.14 41.02 2.24
C GLN A 38 43.64 40.18 1.05
N ARG A 39 43.52 38.86 1.16
CA ARG A 39 43.51 37.95 0.03
C ARG A 39 42.29 38.39 -0.76
N MET A 40 42.50 39.25 -1.75
CA MET A 40 41.52 39.53 -2.79
C MET A 40 41.21 38.16 -3.39
N VAL A 41 40.15 37.52 -2.89
CA VAL A 41 39.61 36.30 -3.46
C VAL A 41 39.27 36.68 -4.89
N SER A 42 40.15 36.28 -5.80
CA SER A 42 40.03 36.59 -7.22
C SER A 42 38.67 36.06 -7.67
N GLY A 43 37.96 36.82 -8.50
CA GLY A 43 36.57 36.50 -8.87
C GLY A 43 36.38 35.06 -9.38
N GLY A 44 37.43 34.42 -9.91
CA GLY A 44 37.43 33.02 -10.33
C GLY A 44 37.23 31.97 -9.22
N GLU A 45 37.67 32.24 -7.99
CA GLU A 45 37.56 31.27 -6.86
C GLU A 45 36.14 31.22 -6.25
N LEU A 46 35.32 32.26 -6.51
CA LEU A 46 33.91 32.31 -6.07
C LEU A 46 32.95 31.64 -7.06
N LEU A 47 33.35 31.49 -8.34
CA LEU A 47 32.50 30.91 -9.38
C LEU A 47 32.17 29.44 -9.09
N VAL A 48 33.16 28.65 -8.66
CA VAL A 48 32.97 27.22 -8.37
C VAL A 48 31.96 26.99 -7.24
N PRO A 49 32.10 27.58 -6.03
CA PRO A 49 31.11 27.40 -4.98
C PRO A 49 29.75 28.02 -5.34
N ALA A 50 29.70 29.15 -6.05
CA ALA A 50 28.44 29.74 -6.51
C ALA A 50 27.69 28.81 -7.48
N LEU A 51 28.39 28.21 -8.45
CA LEU A 51 27.80 27.24 -9.37
C LEU A 51 27.35 25.97 -8.66
N LEU A 52 28.12 25.46 -7.69
CA LEU A 52 27.71 24.30 -6.89
C LEU A 52 26.44 24.58 -6.08
N VAL A 53 26.38 25.72 -5.38
CA VAL A 53 25.19 26.10 -4.60
C VAL A 53 23.99 26.32 -5.52
N THR A 54 24.17 26.99 -6.65
CA THR A 54 23.10 27.22 -7.62
C THR A 54 22.61 25.90 -8.21
N GLY A 55 23.53 25.01 -8.61
CA GLY A 55 23.20 23.69 -9.14
C GLY A 55 22.46 22.82 -8.11
N LEU A 56 22.90 22.80 -6.86
CA LEU A 56 22.21 22.07 -5.79
C LEU A 56 20.81 22.64 -5.53
N THR A 57 20.67 23.96 -5.53
CA THR A 57 19.38 24.63 -5.38
C THR A 57 18.43 24.23 -6.50
N LEU A 58 18.90 24.24 -7.75
CA LEU A 58 18.10 23.79 -8.90
C LEU A 58 17.74 22.30 -8.81
N ALA A 59 18.68 21.45 -8.40
CA ALA A 59 18.42 20.02 -8.22
C ALA A 59 17.33 19.76 -7.17
N VAL A 60 17.35 20.48 -6.05
CA VAL A 60 16.31 20.40 -5.02
C VAL A 60 14.97 20.90 -5.54
N MET A 61 14.94 22.01 -6.29
CA MET A 61 13.71 22.53 -6.90
C MET A 61 13.10 21.53 -7.89
N ILE A 62 13.92 20.91 -8.73
CA ILE A 62 13.48 19.87 -9.67
C ILE A 62 12.95 18.65 -8.90
N SER A 63 13.64 18.23 -7.85
CA SER A 63 13.20 17.12 -7.00
C SER A 63 11.85 17.41 -6.36
N ALA A 64 11.66 18.61 -5.79
CA ALA A 64 10.39 19.01 -5.19
C ALA A 64 9.25 18.99 -6.22
N MET A 65 9.49 19.50 -7.43
CA MET A 65 8.51 19.47 -8.52
C MET A 65 8.17 18.03 -8.93
N ALA A 66 9.17 17.16 -9.06
CA ALA A 66 8.98 15.76 -9.42
C ALA A 66 8.12 15.02 -8.38
N VAL A 67 8.35 15.27 -7.09
CA VAL A 67 7.54 14.69 -5.99
C VAL A 67 6.09 15.16 -6.07
N ILE A 68 5.86 16.46 -6.28
CA ILE A 68 4.51 17.02 -6.41
C ILE A 68 3.79 16.40 -7.61
N PHE A 69 4.47 16.30 -8.75
CA PHE A 69 3.92 15.72 -9.96
C PHE A 69 3.57 14.23 -9.76
N SER A 70 4.45 13.47 -9.11
CA SER A 70 4.18 12.07 -8.77
C SER A 70 2.95 11.92 -7.87
N ALA A 71 2.78 12.77 -6.86
CA ALA A 71 1.62 12.74 -5.99
C ALA A 71 0.32 13.10 -6.73
N TYR A 72 0.38 14.07 -7.66
CA TYR A 72 -0.75 14.43 -8.51
C TYR A 72 -1.17 13.27 -9.42
N GLU A 73 -0.20 12.66 -10.12
CA GLU A 73 -0.47 11.55 -11.02
C GLU A 73 -0.99 10.32 -10.24
N TYR A 74 -0.43 10.04 -9.06
CA TYR A 74 -0.92 9.00 -8.18
C TYR A 74 -2.39 9.20 -7.82
N ARG A 75 -2.78 10.41 -7.40
CA ARG A 75 -4.19 10.73 -7.07
C ARG A 75 -5.10 10.55 -8.30
N ARG A 76 -4.64 10.95 -9.48
CA ARG A 76 -5.39 10.80 -10.73
C ARG A 76 -5.62 9.32 -11.08
N LEU A 77 -4.57 8.51 -11.10
CA LEU A 77 -4.67 7.07 -11.38
C LEU A 77 -5.49 6.34 -10.32
N PHE A 78 -5.31 6.70 -9.06
CA PHE A 78 -6.07 6.13 -7.96
C PHE A 78 -7.57 6.38 -8.14
N ASN A 79 -7.98 7.60 -8.49
CA ASN A 79 -9.39 7.90 -8.74
C ASN A 79 -9.96 7.07 -9.90
N GLN A 80 -9.20 6.90 -10.98
CA GLN A 80 -9.63 6.06 -12.11
C GLN A 80 -9.80 4.59 -11.70
N HIS A 81 -8.86 4.07 -10.91
CA HIS A 81 -8.95 2.72 -10.36
C HIS A 81 -10.17 2.57 -9.44
N GLN A 82 -10.43 3.54 -8.56
CA GLN A 82 -11.61 3.52 -7.68
C GLN A 82 -12.91 3.48 -8.47
N ILE A 83 -13.02 4.22 -9.58
CA ILE A 83 -14.21 4.18 -10.46
C ILE A 83 -14.40 2.78 -11.04
N LEU A 84 -13.34 2.14 -11.54
CA LEU A 84 -13.42 0.79 -12.10
C LEU A 84 -13.82 -0.25 -11.04
N VAL A 85 -13.25 -0.15 -9.84
CA VAL A 85 -13.61 -1.02 -8.72
C VAL A 85 -15.08 -0.85 -8.36
N GLN A 86 -15.56 0.39 -8.29
CA GLN A 86 -16.97 0.67 -8.00
C GLN A 86 -17.92 0.06 -9.05
N GLN A 87 -17.57 0.15 -10.33
CA GLN A 87 -18.34 -0.48 -11.40
C GLN A 87 -18.35 -2.01 -11.29
N TRP A 88 -17.20 -2.59 -10.93
CA TRP A 88 -17.11 -4.04 -10.72
C TRP A 88 -17.94 -4.50 -9.53
N ASP A 89 -17.91 -3.76 -8.42
CA ASP A 89 -18.72 -4.04 -7.23
C ASP A 89 -20.22 -3.97 -7.56
N GLU A 90 -20.66 -2.97 -8.32
CA GLU A 90 -22.05 -2.85 -8.77
C GLU A 90 -22.47 -4.05 -9.62
N LEU A 91 -21.66 -4.44 -10.60
CA LEU A 91 -21.93 -5.61 -11.44
C LEU A 91 -21.96 -6.92 -10.64
N GLN A 92 -21.12 -7.03 -9.59
CA GLN A 92 -21.11 -8.20 -8.73
C GLN A 92 -22.39 -8.29 -7.88
N VAL A 93 -22.96 -7.17 -7.46
CA VAL A 93 -24.26 -7.14 -6.79
C VAL A 93 -25.37 -7.62 -7.73
N GLU A 94 -25.43 -7.09 -8.96
CA GLU A 94 -26.42 -7.53 -9.96
C GLU A 94 -26.28 -9.02 -10.28
N TRP A 95 -25.05 -9.50 -10.47
CA TRP A 95 -24.79 -10.90 -10.72
C TRP A 95 -25.24 -11.79 -9.54
N GLY A 96 -25.00 -11.34 -8.31
CA GLY A 96 -25.50 -12.01 -7.11
C GLY A 96 -27.03 -12.09 -7.07
N GLN A 97 -27.72 -11.02 -7.46
CA GLN A 97 -29.18 -11.02 -7.57
C GLN A 97 -29.66 -12.04 -8.61
N TYR A 98 -29.10 -12.04 -9.82
CA TYR A 98 -29.45 -13.03 -10.84
C TYR A 98 -29.16 -14.47 -10.41
N LEU A 99 -28.06 -14.70 -9.68
CA LEU A 99 -27.73 -16.03 -9.18
C LEU A 99 -28.75 -16.50 -8.14
N LEU A 100 -29.21 -15.60 -7.27
CA LEU A 100 -30.28 -15.91 -6.30
C LEU A 100 -31.58 -16.23 -7.02
N GLU A 101 -31.98 -15.43 -8.02
CA GLU A 101 -33.16 -15.71 -8.87
C GLU A 101 -33.07 -17.09 -9.52
N GLN A 102 -31.91 -17.43 -10.11
CA GLN A 102 -31.68 -18.72 -10.74
C GLN A 102 -31.70 -19.88 -9.73
N SER A 103 -31.13 -19.69 -8.53
CA SER A 103 -31.10 -20.72 -7.48
C SER A 103 -32.50 -21.09 -7.00
N VAL A 104 -33.44 -20.14 -6.96
CA VAL A 104 -34.85 -20.39 -6.63
C VAL A 104 -35.49 -21.29 -7.70
N TRP A 105 -35.21 -21.04 -8.98
CA TRP A 105 -35.80 -21.79 -10.11
C TRP A 105 -35.17 -23.18 -10.30
N SER A 106 -33.88 -23.31 -9.95
CA SER A 106 -33.13 -24.56 -10.12
C SER A 106 -33.40 -25.60 -9.04
N SER A 107 -33.94 -25.22 -7.87
CA SER A 107 -33.96 -26.15 -6.74
C SER A 107 -34.89 -27.35 -6.97
N HIS A 108 -36.14 -27.18 -7.41
CA HIS A 108 -37.08 -28.31 -7.50
C HIS A 108 -38.14 -28.21 -8.62
N HIS A 109 -38.58 -27.00 -8.97
CA HIS A 109 -39.80 -26.83 -9.77
C HIS A 109 -39.73 -27.40 -11.20
N ARG A 110 -38.59 -27.25 -11.91
CA ARG A 110 -38.50 -27.69 -13.31
C ARG A 110 -38.36 -29.21 -13.44
N ILE A 111 -37.66 -29.85 -12.51
CA ILE A 111 -37.51 -31.32 -12.50
C ILE A 111 -38.83 -31.97 -12.08
N GLU A 112 -39.49 -31.42 -11.07
CA GLU A 112 -40.79 -31.90 -10.58
C GLU A 112 -41.89 -31.74 -11.63
N SER A 113 -41.94 -30.60 -12.35
CA SER A 113 -42.90 -30.40 -13.44
C SER A 113 -42.68 -31.37 -14.60
N LEU A 114 -41.43 -31.62 -15.00
CA LEU A 114 -41.10 -32.58 -16.07
C LEU A 114 -41.41 -34.01 -15.65
N ALA A 115 -41.13 -34.39 -14.40
CA ALA A 115 -41.46 -35.71 -13.87
C ALA A 115 -42.99 -35.93 -13.80
N ALA A 116 -43.74 -34.92 -13.37
CA ALA A 116 -45.20 -34.98 -13.36
C ALA A 116 -45.79 -35.00 -14.77
N SER A 117 -45.26 -34.22 -15.73
CA SER A 117 -45.84 -34.09 -17.06
C SER A 117 -45.43 -35.17 -18.06
N GLU A 118 -44.16 -35.60 -18.06
CA GLU A 118 -43.65 -36.57 -19.02
C GLU A 118 -43.61 -38.00 -18.48
N MET A 119 -43.50 -38.17 -17.15
CA MET A 119 -43.45 -39.49 -16.51
C MET A 119 -44.72 -39.83 -15.72
N ASP A 120 -45.74 -38.97 -15.76
CA ASP A 120 -47.01 -39.08 -15.01
C ASP A 120 -46.79 -39.38 -13.51
N MET A 121 -45.65 -38.91 -12.98
CA MET A 121 -45.26 -39.17 -11.59
C MET A 121 -46.10 -38.31 -10.66
N VAL A 122 -46.83 -39.00 -9.76
CA VAL A 122 -47.61 -38.40 -8.68
C VAL A 122 -46.92 -38.63 -7.34
N VAL A 123 -47.03 -37.66 -6.43
CA VAL A 123 -46.53 -37.81 -5.06
C VAL A 123 -47.39 -38.87 -4.36
N PRO A 124 -46.82 -40.00 -3.91
CA PRO A 124 -47.60 -41.08 -3.32
C PRO A 124 -48.14 -40.70 -1.95
N GLU A 125 -49.39 -41.07 -1.68
CA GLU A 125 -49.99 -40.92 -0.35
C GLU A 125 -49.34 -41.87 0.67
N THR A 126 -49.42 -41.52 1.96
CA THR A 126 -48.69 -42.22 3.05
C THR A 126 -48.98 -43.73 3.09
N GLU A 127 -50.14 -44.15 2.62
CA GLU A 127 -50.61 -45.54 2.57
C GLU A 127 -49.95 -46.38 1.46
N ALA A 128 -49.39 -45.72 0.43
CA ALA A 128 -48.76 -46.38 -0.72
C ALA A 128 -47.24 -46.57 -0.56
N ILE A 129 -46.67 -46.20 0.59
CA ILE A 129 -45.23 -46.27 0.84
C ILE A 129 -44.88 -47.62 1.47
N GLU A 130 -44.27 -48.52 0.70
CA GLU A 130 -43.81 -49.83 1.18
C GLU A 130 -42.29 -49.81 1.46
N ILE A 131 -41.90 -50.03 2.72
CA ILE A 131 -40.49 -50.00 3.15
C ILE A 131 -39.92 -51.42 3.10
N ILE A 132 -39.12 -51.71 2.08
CA ILE A 132 -38.44 -53.00 1.96
C ILE A 132 -37.15 -52.97 2.80
N ARG A 133 -37.12 -53.75 3.88
CA ARG A 133 -35.93 -53.91 4.73
C ARG A 133 -35.00 -54.93 4.09
N HIS A 134 -33.88 -54.48 3.53
CA HIS A 134 -32.82 -55.38 3.08
C HIS A 134 -32.02 -55.88 4.28
N GLU A 135 -32.26 -57.12 4.68
CA GLU A 135 -31.37 -57.83 5.59
C GLU A 135 -30.18 -58.36 4.79
N GLN A 136 -29.02 -57.76 5.01
CA GLN A 136 -27.73 -58.20 4.47
C GLN A 136 -27.32 -59.49 5.17
N LYS A 137 -27.04 -60.54 4.40
CA LYS A 137 -26.55 -61.84 4.89
C LYS A 137 -25.06 -61.98 4.59
#